data_AF-A0A0Q5UIU3-F1
#
_entry.id   AF-A0A0Q5UIU3-F1
#
_cell.length_a   1.000
_cell.length_b   1.000
_cell.length_c   1.000
_cell.angle_alpha   90.00
_cell.angle_beta   90.00
_cell.angle_gamma   90.00
#
_symmetry.space_group_name_H-M   'P 1'
#
loop_
_entity.id
_entity.type
_entity.pdbx_description
1 polymer ?
#
loop_
_entity_poly.entity_id
_entity_poly.type
_entity_poly.pdbx_seq_one_letter_code
_entity_poly.pdbx_strand_id
1 'polypeptide(L)'
;MTALTHHLSLVRRAWIEDRATRRDRRIPLETAFLPAALEVIERPVSPTARITAWLLLGGMAASGLWLTLGHVDIVATAEGRTIPADSVKLVQSVSGGLVRRIWVHDGDVVKRGQPLVDLDPTLSSADEAQARQALLTAEIDVARNAAIVDGLSGGRGVFTAPPGTPADVLDTQRRLVAAQLGSARAADAGLAAARRSALADAAGAGDQMRALDANRPLMERQVKAIETLAARGYASGLRVLDMQRQRHSEMGSRDVAAQQRTRGLSEAQRFGEELNHSREQARQTALGDLAKAQSDAMQRRQDLAKASQQSRMQRLVAPVDGTVQQLAIHTVGGVVEPVRTLMVVVPDGKLTVEAKLLNRDAGFVHAGQPVALKLEAYPFTRFGTVPGRIVSVSRDAVQDEKGPSYYMARIAMDQRTVTADGRQMVLTPGLAVTADIRTGRRRLLDYMLDPVSRDVSEAARER
;
A
#
# COMPACT_ATOMS: atom_id res chain seq x y z
N MET A 1 -44.20 47.01 -53.71
CA MET A 1 -43.36 47.41 -52.55
C MET A 1 -44.20 47.34 -51.29
N THR A 2 -43.90 46.32 -50.48
CA THR A 2 -44.26 46.04 -49.07
C THR A 2 -45.54 46.65 -48.47
N ALA A 3 -46.45 45.79 -48.01
CA ALA A 3 -47.65 46.16 -47.23
C ALA A 3 -47.33 47.11 -46.06
N LEU A 4 -46.16 46.95 -45.42
CA LEU A 4 -45.66 47.83 -44.36
C LEU A 4 -45.48 49.29 -44.80
N THR A 5 -44.94 49.55 -46.00
CA THR A 5 -44.77 50.91 -46.52
C THR A 5 -46.12 51.54 -46.91
N HIS A 6 -47.06 50.73 -47.39
CA HIS A 6 -48.42 51.18 -47.68
C HIS A 6 -49.15 51.59 -46.39
N HIS A 7 -49.11 50.75 -45.34
CA HIS A 7 -49.70 51.07 -44.04
C HIS A 7 -49.03 52.27 -43.35
N LEU A 8 -47.69 52.39 -43.41
CA LEU A 8 -46.98 53.57 -42.91
C LEU A 8 -47.37 54.85 -43.66
N SER A 9 -47.56 54.78 -44.99
CA SER A 9 -47.99 55.93 -45.77
C SER A 9 -49.45 56.35 -45.48
N LEU A 10 -50.32 55.37 -45.21
CA LEU A 10 -51.70 55.58 -44.77
C LEU A 10 -51.77 56.22 -43.39
N VAL A 11 -51.00 55.70 -42.42
CA VAL A 11 -50.90 56.29 -41.08
C VAL A 11 -50.33 57.70 -41.14
N ARG A 12 -49.33 57.94 -42.00
CA ARG A 12 -48.75 59.28 -42.17
C ARG A 12 -49.72 60.25 -42.84
N ARG A 13 -50.49 59.82 -43.84
CA ARG A 13 -51.56 60.63 -44.46
C ARG A 13 -52.68 60.93 -43.47
N ALA A 14 -53.17 59.92 -42.75
CA ALA A 14 -54.17 60.08 -41.70
C ALA A 14 -53.69 61.01 -40.57
N TRP A 15 -52.41 60.95 -40.20
CA TRP A 15 -51.83 61.84 -39.19
C TRP A 15 -51.69 63.29 -39.67
N ILE A 16 -51.46 63.50 -40.98
CA ILE A 16 -51.42 64.83 -41.60
C ILE A 16 -52.85 65.39 -41.74
N GLU A 17 -53.83 64.58 -42.15
CA GLU A 17 -55.26 64.96 -42.20
C GLU A 17 -55.83 65.25 -40.80
N ASP A 18 -55.49 64.46 -39.78
CA ASP A 18 -55.88 64.71 -38.39
C ASP A 18 -55.23 65.99 -37.83
N ARG A 19 -54.00 66.32 -38.26
CA ARG A 19 -53.36 67.61 -37.92
C ARG A 19 -54.00 68.79 -38.65
N ALA A 20 -54.45 68.61 -39.89
CA ALA A 20 -55.11 69.66 -40.67
C ALA A 20 -56.51 69.97 -40.12
N THR A 21 -57.29 68.95 -39.78
CA THR A 21 -58.62 69.09 -39.13
C THR A 21 -58.55 69.64 -37.69
N ARG A 22 -57.45 69.40 -36.97
CA ARG A 22 -57.21 70.04 -35.66
C ARG A 22 -56.97 71.54 -35.73
N ARG A 23 -56.59 72.09 -36.90
CA ARG A 23 -56.33 73.53 -37.07
C ARG A 23 -57.63 74.35 -37.16
N ASP A 24 -58.76 73.69 -37.41
CA ASP A 24 -60.10 74.28 -37.52
C ASP A 24 -60.99 74.03 -36.27
N ARG A 25 -60.38 73.61 -35.15
CA ARG A 25 -61.11 73.40 -33.90
C ARG A 25 -61.52 74.74 -33.30
N ARG A 26 -62.82 74.98 -33.34
CA ARG A 26 -63.54 76.04 -32.62
C ARG A 26 -63.07 76.14 -31.17
N ILE A 27 -62.89 77.37 -30.72
CA ILE A 27 -62.45 77.74 -29.36
C ILE A 27 -63.40 77.06 -28.35
N PRO A 28 -62.92 76.51 -27.21
CA PRO A 28 -63.76 75.76 -26.25
C PRO A 28 -65.01 76.51 -25.75
N LEU A 29 -65.07 77.84 -25.95
CA LEU A 29 -66.24 78.66 -25.68
C LEU A 29 -67.43 78.39 -26.63
N GLU A 30 -67.18 77.99 -27.88
CA GLU A 30 -68.23 77.80 -28.90
C GLU A 30 -68.94 76.43 -28.79
N THR A 31 -68.29 75.42 -28.20
CA THR A 31 -68.90 74.09 -27.96
C THR A 31 -69.85 74.05 -26.77
N ALA A 32 -69.81 75.06 -25.88
CA ALA A 32 -70.65 75.13 -24.68
C ALA A 32 -72.11 75.56 -24.95
N PHE A 33 -72.42 75.99 -26.18
CA PHE A 33 -73.75 76.46 -26.60
C PHE A 33 -74.43 75.55 -27.64
N LEU A 34 -73.89 74.36 -27.90
CA LEU A 34 -74.52 73.35 -28.76
C LEU A 34 -75.51 72.50 -27.94
N PRO A 35 -76.57 71.94 -28.55
CA PRO A 35 -77.49 71.04 -27.87
C PRO A 35 -76.73 69.87 -27.23
N ALA A 36 -77.13 69.42 -26.04
CA ALA A 36 -76.39 68.43 -25.22
C ALA A 36 -75.92 67.16 -25.95
N ALA A 37 -76.61 66.76 -27.03
CA ALA A 37 -76.21 65.63 -27.87
C ALA A 37 -74.94 65.88 -28.73
N LEU A 38 -74.70 67.11 -29.19
CA LEU A 38 -73.52 67.46 -30.00
C LEU A 38 -72.29 67.81 -29.15
N GLU A 39 -72.51 68.40 -27.97
CA GLU A 39 -71.43 68.80 -27.05
C GLU A 39 -70.59 67.60 -26.55
N VAL A 40 -71.23 66.43 -26.37
CA VAL A 40 -70.55 65.20 -25.95
C VAL A 40 -69.64 64.64 -27.06
N ILE A 41 -69.96 64.89 -28.33
CA ILE A 41 -69.21 64.36 -29.49
C ILE A 41 -68.04 65.28 -29.87
N GLU A 42 -68.22 66.60 -29.76
CA GLU A 42 -67.24 67.59 -30.27
C GLU A 42 -66.25 68.12 -29.22
N ARG A 43 -66.47 67.87 -27.92
CA ARG A 43 -65.52 68.29 -26.87
C ARG A 43 -64.16 67.62 -27.08
N PRO A 44 -63.05 68.38 -27.22
CA PRO A 44 -61.73 67.79 -27.34
C PRO A 44 -61.39 67.07 -26.03
N VAL A 45 -60.95 65.81 -26.12
CA VAL A 45 -60.48 65.01 -24.98
C VAL A 45 -59.52 65.82 -24.10
N SER A 46 -59.80 65.84 -22.79
CA SER A 46 -59.09 66.72 -21.85
C SER A 46 -57.58 66.44 -21.84
N PRO A 47 -56.72 67.47 -21.71
CA PRO A 47 -55.27 67.30 -21.70
C PRO A 47 -54.78 66.41 -20.55
N THR A 48 -55.46 66.44 -19.41
CA THR A 48 -55.18 65.59 -18.25
C THR A 48 -55.44 64.12 -18.53
N ALA A 49 -56.51 63.77 -19.25
CA ALA A 49 -56.80 62.39 -19.66
C ALA A 49 -55.75 61.84 -20.63
N ARG A 50 -55.15 62.69 -21.48
CA ARG A 50 -54.03 62.28 -22.34
C ARG A 50 -52.75 62.01 -21.56
N ILE A 51 -52.43 62.85 -20.58
CA ILE A 51 -51.23 62.68 -19.75
C ILE A 51 -51.34 61.42 -18.90
N THR A 52 -52.50 61.18 -18.28
CA THR A 52 -52.73 59.95 -17.50
C THR A 52 -52.67 58.70 -18.38
N ALA A 53 -53.20 58.75 -19.61
CA ALA A 53 -53.09 57.65 -20.57
C ALA A 53 -51.63 57.36 -20.98
N TRP A 54 -50.83 58.39 -21.27
CA TRP A 54 -49.40 58.22 -21.60
C TRP A 54 -48.58 57.72 -20.40
N LEU A 55 -48.90 58.16 -19.18
CA LEU A 55 -48.23 57.71 -17.95
C LEU A 55 -48.58 56.25 -17.64
N LEU A 56 -49.85 55.85 -17.83
CA LEU A 56 -50.27 54.45 -17.75
C LEU A 56 -49.58 53.57 -18.81
N LEU A 57 -49.54 54.03 -20.07
CA LEU A 57 -48.84 53.32 -21.15
C LEU A 57 -47.34 53.21 -20.90
N GLY A 58 -46.71 54.28 -20.40
CA GLY A 58 -45.30 54.29 -20.02
C GLY A 58 -45.00 53.35 -18.85
N GLY A 59 -45.85 53.35 -17.82
CA GLY A 59 -45.75 52.41 -16.69
C GLY A 59 -45.94 50.95 -17.13
N MET A 60 -46.90 50.69 -18.03
CA MET A 60 -47.12 49.35 -18.56
C MET A 60 -45.96 48.88 -19.44
N ALA A 61 -45.39 49.76 -20.26
CA ALA A 61 -44.19 49.46 -21.04
C ALA A 61 -42.95 49.23 -20.15
N ALA A 62 -42.77 50.02 -19.09
CA ALA A 62 -41.68 49.86 -18.14
C ALA A 62 -41.78 48.54 -17.35
N SER A 63 -42.98 48.19 -16.88
CA SER A 63 -43.24 46.90 -16.22
C SER A 63 -43.05 45.72 -17.17
N GLY A 64 -43.51 45.81 -18.43
CA GLY A 64 -43.27 44.79 -19.44
C GLY A 64 -41.78 44.61 -19.76
N LEU A 65 -41.04 45.72 -19.85
CA LEU A 65 -39.59 45.71 -20.01
C LEU A 65 -38.89 45.10 -18.79
N TRP A 66 -39.34 45.41 -17.58
CA TRP A 66 -38.79 44.83 -16.35
C TRP A 66 -39.06 43.32 -16.25
N LEU A 67 -40.25 42.85 -16.60
CA LEU A 67 -40.58 41.43 -16.61
C LEU A 67 -39.77 40.62 -17.63
N THR A 68 -39.36 41.26 -18.73
CA THR A 68 -38.55 40.64 -19.78
C THR A 68 -37.05 40.64 -19.46
N LEU A 69 -36.54 41.66 -18.76
CA LEU A 69 -35.12 41.73 -18.35
C LEU A 69 -34.85 41.13 -16.97
N GLY A 70 -35.83 41.09 -16.08
CA GLY A 70 -35.68 40.60 -14.72
C GLY A 70 -35.59 39.08 -14.69
N HIS A 71 -34.52 38.57 -14.07
CA HIS A 71 -34.27 37.14 -13.88
C HIS A 71 -34.37 36.79 -12.39
N VAL A 72 -34.92 35.62 -12.10
CA VAL A 72 -34.99 35.03 -10.76
C VAL A 72 -34.26 33.68 -10.80
N ASP A 73 -33.47 33.40 -9.77
CA ASP A 73 -32.76 32.13 -9.64
C ASP A 73 -33.76 31.02 -9.27
N ILE A 74 -33.68 29.87 -9.95
CA ILE A 74 -34.40 28.65 -9.59
C ILE A 74 -33.51 27.87 -8.62
N VAL A 75 -34.08 27.48 -7.48
CA VAL A 75 -33.39 26.68 -6.46
C VAL A 75 -34.04 25.32 -6.30
N ALA A 76 -33.23 24.28 -6.26
CA ALA A 76 -33.62 22.96 -5.80
C ALA A 76 -33.20 22.79 -4.35
N THR A 77 -34.14 22.48 -3.48
CA THR A 77 -33.91 22.30 -2.05
C THR A 77 -33.69 20.82 -1.76
N ALA A 78 -32.59 20.49 -1.11
CA ALA A 78 -32.23 19.13 -0.73
C ALA A 78 -31.90 19.05 0.76
N GLU A 79 -32.51 18.12 1.48
CA GLU A 79 -32.24 17.91 2.90
C GLU A 79 -31.06 16.95 3.09
N GLY A 80 -30.16 17.26 4.00
CA GLY A 80 -28.92 16.51 4.16
C GLY A 80 -28.31 16.63 5.54
N ARG A 81 -27.12 16.04 5.67
CA ARG A 81 -26.30 16.13 6.89
C ARG A 81 -24.83 16.32 6.55
N THR A 82 -24.11 16.98 7.44
CA THR A 82 -22.65 17.09 7.36
C THR A 82 -21.99 15.75 7.68
N ILE A 83 -21.04 15.36 6.86
CA ILE A 83 -20.15 14.23 7.07
C ILE A 83 -18.70 14.72 6.88
N PRO A 84 -17.71 14.06 7.49
CA PRO A 84 -16.31 14.37 7.19
C PRO A 84 -16.04 14.04 5.72
N ALA A 85 -15.26 14.88 5.04
CA ALA A 85 -14.88 14.67 3.65
C ALA A 85 -14.09 13.37 3.48
N ASP A 86 -13.26 13.06 4.48
CA ASP A 86 -12.57 11.79 4.59
C ASP A 86 -13.47 10.75 5.26
N SER A 87 -13.50 9.54 4.72
CA SER A 87 -14.25 8.45 5.33
C SER A 87 -13.74 8.18 6.75
N VAL A 88 -14.69 7.99 7.67
CA VAL A 88 -14.41 7.60 9.06
C VAL A 88 -13.52 6.37 9.11
N LYS A 89 -12.58 6.33 10.07
CA LYS A 89 -11.62 5.23 10.21
C LYS A 89 -12.05 4.32 11.34
N LEU A 90 -12.40 3.08 10.99
CA LEU A 90 -12.74 2.04 11.96
C LEU A 90 -11.46 1.51 12.60
N VAL A 91 -11.36 1.57 13.92
CA VAL A 91 -10.28 0.97 14.69
C VAL A 91 -10.77 -0.37 15.23
N GLN A 92 -10.18 -1.45 14.72
CA GLN A 92 -10.56 -2.82 15.01
C GLN A 92 -9.40 -3.59 15.63
N SER A 93 -9.71 -4.59 16.46
CA SER A 93 -8.69 -5.48 17.02
C SER A 93 -8.29 -6.56 16.03
N VAL A 94 -7.00 -6.67 15.67
CA VAL A 94 -6.54 -7.75 14.77
C VAL A 94 -6.47 -9.08 15.52
N SER A 95 -6.06 -9.04 16.79
CA SER A 95 -6.01 -10.19 17.69
C SER A 95 -6.97 -9.98 18.85
N GLY A 96 -7.58 -11.05 19.35
CA GLY A 96 -8.31 -10.99 20.62
C GLY A 96 -7.36 -10.80 21.80
N GLY A 97 -7.89 -10.36 22.93
CA GLY A 97 -7.10 -10.16 24.14
C GLY A 97 -7.86 -9.46 25.26
N LEU A 98 -7.26 -9.42 26.45
CA LEU A 98 -7.80 -8.65 27.58
C LEU A 98 -7.41 -7.18 27.42
N VAL A 99 -8.34 -6.27 27.69
CA VAL A 99 -8.06 -4.83 27.73
C VAL A 99 -7.28 -4.50 28.98
N ARG A 100 -6.01 -4.11 28.82
CA ARG A 100 -5.15 -3.70 29.93
C ARG A 100 -5.37 -2.23 30.29
N ARG A 101 -5.54 -1.36 29.28
CA ARG A 101 -5.76 0.07 29.50
C ARG A 101 -6.48 0.71 28.32
N ILE A 102 -7.38 1.64 28.63
CA ILE A 102 -8.06 2.51 27.65
C ILE A 102 -7.54 3.93 27.89
N TRP A 103 -7.03 4.58 26.83
CA TRP A 103 -6.37 5.90 26.90
C TRP A 103 -7.29 7.06 26.52
N VAL A 104 -8.44 6.77 25.92
CA VAL A 104 -9.35 7.74 25.31
C VAL A 104 -10.79 7.47 25.70
N HIS A 105 -11.62 8.51 25.65
CA HIS A 105 -13.07 8.44 25.81
C HIS A 105 -13.76 8.98 24.56
N ASP A 106 -15.06 8.71 24.45
CA ASP A 106 -15.88 9.29 23.38
C ASP A 106 -15.85 10.81 23.44
N GLY A 107 -15.53 11.44 22.31
CA GLY A 107 -15.38 12.89 22.18
C GLY A 107 -13.93 13.41 22.32
N ASP A 108 -12.97 12.56 22.68
CA ASP A 108 -11.56 12.98 22.79
C ASP A 108 -10.93 13.23 21.41
N VAL A 109 -10.14 14.30 21.32
CA VAL A 109 -9.33 14.62 20.14
C VAL A 109 -8.00 13.87 20.21
N VAL A 110 -7.70 13.12 19.16
CA VAL A 110 -6.51 12.28 19.05
C VAL A 110 -5.64 12.65 17.86
N LYS A 111 -4.34 12.45 18.01
CA LYS A 111 -3.36 12.61 16.92
C LYS A 111 -3.00 11.26 16.32
N ARG A 112 -2.60 11.25 15.04
CA ARG A 112 -2.10 10.07 14.34
C ARG A 112 -0.94 9.44 15.13
N GLY A 113 -1.05 8.14 15.40
CA GLY A 113 -0.08 7.36 16.17
C GLY A 113 -0.28 7.44 17.69
N GLN A 114 -1.21 8.25 18.19
CA GLN A 114 -1.53 8.30 19.61
C GLN A 114 -2.13 6.95 20.07
N PRO A 115 -1.66 6.38 21.19
CA PRO A 115 -2.24 5.16 21.74
C PRO A 115 -3.69 5.40 22.18
N LEU A 116 -4.57 4.48 21.79
CA LEU A 116 -6.00 4.48 22.10
C LEU A 116 -6.33 3.42 23.13
N VAL A 117 -5.85 2.19 22.90
CA VAL A 117 -6.11 1.02 23.76
C VAL A 117 -4.86 0.16 23.79
N ASP A 118 -4.46 -0.27 24.99
CA ASP A 118 -3.47 -1.32 25.16
C ASP A 118 -4.17 -2.62 25.56
N LEU A 119 -3.97 -3.66 24.77
CA LEU A 119 -4.31 -5.03 25.12
C LEU A 119 -3.19 -5.64 25.97
N ASP A 120 -3.50 -6.66 26.76
CA ASP A 120 -2.53 -7.37 27.59
C ASP A 120 -1.43 -8.02 26.73
N PRO A 121 -0.16 -7.60 26.88
CA PRO A 121 0.92 -8.11 26.07
C PRO A 121 1.47 -9.46 26.52
N THR A 122 1.02 -10.02 27.65
CA THR A 122 1.67 -11.16 28.30
C THR A 122 1.96 -12.32 27.34
N LEU A 123 0.96 -12.78 26.57
CA LEU A 123 1.12 -13.88 25.61
C LEU A 123 2.06 -13.50 24.44
N SER A 124 1.77 -12.41 23.72
CA SER A 124 2.60 -12.04 22.55
C SER A 124 4.02 -11.64 22.92
N SER A 125 4.24 -11.08 24.13
CA SER A 125 5.58 -10.75 24.63
C SER A 125 6.37 -12.02 25.00
N ALA A 126 5.70 -13.05 25.53
CA ALA A 126 6.31 -14.35 25.75
C ALA A 126 6.66 -15.02 24.41
N ASP A 127 5.76 -14.98 23.42
CA ASP A 127 6.01 -15.50 22.07
C ASP A 127 7.19 -14.77 21.39
N GLU A 128 7.27 -13.44 21.50
CA GLU A 128 8.39 -12.66 20.97
C GLU A 128 9.70 -13.03 21.68
N ALA A 129 9.69 -13.14 23.01
CA ALA A 129 10.86 -13.55 23.79
C ALA A 129 11.33 -14.96 23.40
N GLN A 130 10.40 -15.90 23.22
CA GLN A 130 10.69 -17.25 22.77
C GLN A 130 11.27 -17.26 21.35
N ALA A 131 10.67 -16.52 20.41
CA ALA A 131 11.16 -16.41 19.04
C ALA A 131 12.57 -15.77 18.98
N ARG A 132 12.82 -14.77 19.83
CA ARG A 132 14.14 -14.14 19.96
C ARG A 132 15.19 -15.11 20.49
N GLN A 133 14.84 -15.89 21.52
CA GLN A 133 15.73 -16.91 22.05
C GLN A 133 16.02 -18.01 21.04
N ALA A 134 15.00 -18.45 20.29
CA ALA A 134 15.17 -19.45 19.23
C ALA A 134 16.07 -18.93 18.09
N LEU A 135 15.93 -17.65 17.72
CA LEU A 135 16.82 -17.02 16.75
C LEU A 135 18.27 -16.96 17.26
N LEU A 136 18.48 -16.56 18.50
CA LEU A 136 19.82 -16.51 19.09
C LEU A 136 20.50 -17.88 19.03
N THR A 137 19.79 -18.96 19.40
CA THR A 137 20.32 -20.33 19.29
C THR A 137 20.68 -20.69 17.85
N ALA A 138 19.83 -20.37 16.87
CA ALA A 138 20.12 -20.64 15.46
C ALA A 138 21.33 -19.81 14.95
N GLU A 139 21.49 -18.56 15.39
CA GLU A 139 22.65 -17.73 15.04
C GLU A 139 23.95 -18.24 15.67
N ILE A 140 23.89 -18.80 16.88
CA ILE A 140 25.02 -19.50 17.50
C ILE A 140 25.43 -20.72 16.66
N ASP A 141 24.46 -21.50 16.16
CA ASP A 141 24.73 -22.65 15.30
C ASP A 141 25.37 -22.24 13.97
N VAL A 142 24.90 -21.15 13.36
CA VAL A 142 25.54 -20.56 12.16
C VAL A 142 26.98 -20.16 12.45
N ALA A 143 27.22 -19.43 13.54
CA ALA A 143 28.56 -18.99 13.92
C ALA A 143 29.51 -20.16 14.22
N ARG A 144 29.00 -21.23 14.84
CA ARG A 144 29.75 -22.47 15.08
C ARG A 144 30.15 -23.14 13.77
N ASN A 145 29.18 -23.39 12.90
CA ASN A 145 29.41 -24.09 11.64
C ASN A 145 30.31 -23.26 10.69
N ALA A 146 30.18 -21.93 10.70
CA ALA A 146 31.06 -21.04 9.97
C ALA A 146 32.52 -21.13 10.46
N ALA A 147 32.73 -21.20 11.79
CA ALA A 147 34.06 -21.38 12.36
C ALA A 147 34.68 -22.75 11.98
N ILE A 148 33.87 -23.82 11.93
CA ILE A 148 34.34 -25.14 11.50
C ILE A 148 34.74 -25.13 10.02
N VAL A 149 33.92 -24.55 9.15
CA VAL A 149 34.22 -24.42 7.71
C VAL A 149 35.49 -23.59 7.47
N ASP A 150 35.67 -22.49 8.20
CA ASP A 150 36.91 -21.69 8.16
C ASP A 150 38.12 -22.53 8.59
N GLY A 151 38.02 -23.23 9.72
CA GLY A 151 39.10 -24.07 10.24
C GLY A 151 39.49 -25.25 9.33
N LEU A 152 38.52 -25.85 8.64
CA LEU A 152 38.75 -26.91 7.64
C LEU A 152 39.32 -26.37 6.32
N SER A 153 39.10 -25.09 6.01
CA SER A 153 39.61 -24.43 4.81
C SER A 153 41.02 -23.84 4.98
N GLY A 154 41.65 -24.03 6.15
CA GLY A 154 42.97 -23.49 6.47
C GLY A 154 42.96 -22.16 7.24
N GLY A 155 41.78 -21.66 7.62
CA GLY A 155 41.61 -20.53 8.51
C GLY A 155 41.89 -20.85 9.98
N ARG A 156 41.63 -19.88 10.86
CA ARG A 156 41.87 -20.05 12.31
C ARG A 156 40.74 -20.81 12.99
N GLY A 157 39.56 -20.86 12.39
CA GLY A 157 38.37 -21.50 12.94
C GLY A 157 37.90 -20.87 14.26
N VAL A 158 37.94 -19.54 14.34
CA VAL A 158 37.59 -18.82 15.57
C VAL A 158 36.08 -18.61 15.63
N PHE A 159 35.46 -19.15 16.68
CA PHE A 159 34.05 -18.90 16.98
C PHE A 159 33.84 -17.45 17.44
N THR A 160 33.04 -16.71 16.67
CA THR A 160 32.63 -15.33 16.99
C THR A 160 31.15 -15.35 17.38
N ALA A 161 30.86 -15.12 18.66
CA ALA A 161 29.51 -15.28 19.18
C ALA A 161 28.60 -14.10 18.80
N PRO A 162 27.32 -14.37 18.46
CA PRO A 162 26.32 -13.33 18.32
C PRO A 162 26.09 -12.56 19.62
N PRO A 163 25.73 -11.25 19.55
CA PRO A 163 25.39 -10.45 20.72
C PRO A 163 24.27 -11.11 21.54
N GLY A 164 24.41 -11.11 22.87
CA GLY A 164 23.40 -11.69 23.78
C GLY A 164 23.59 -13.18 24.09
N THR A 165 24.64 -13.81 23.57
CA THR A 165 24.99 -15.20 23.92
C THR A 165 25.50 -15.28 25.37
N PRO A 166 24.93 -16.15 26.23
CA PRO A 166 25.42 -16.39 27.59
C PRO A 166 26.88 -16.89 27.64
N ALA A 167 27.62 -16.52 28.69
CA ALA A 167 29.05 -16.83 28.80
C ALA A 167 29.35 -18.33 28.95
N ASP A 168 28.46 -19.08 29.60
CA ASP A 168 28.50 -20.54 29.74
C ASP A 168 28.32 -21.26 28.39
N VAL A 169 27.38 -20.77 27.57
CA VAL A 169 27.16 -21.26 26.21
C VAL A 169 28.39 -20.97 25.35
N LEU A 170 28.98 -19.78 25.46
CA LEU A 170 30.17 -19.39 24.71
C LEU A 170 31.36 -20.34 24.91
N ASP A 171 31.70 -20.67 26.15
CA ASP A 171 32.81 -21.59 26.44
C ASP A 171 32.53 -23.00 25.88
N THR A 172 31.30 -23.48 26.07
CA THR A 172 30.84 -24.77 25.55
C THR A 172 30.96 -24.85 24.03
N GLN A 173 30.51 -23.82 23.31
CA GLN A 173 30.59 -23.78 21.85
C GLN A 173 32.04 -23.71 21.35
N ARG A 174 32.93 -22.95 22.02
CA ARG A 174 34.36 -22.91 21.67
C ARG A 174 35.04 -24.27 21.83
N ARG A 175 34.75 -24.98 22.92
CA ARG A 175 35.25 -26.34 23.15
C ARG A 175 34.74 -27.31 22.10
N LEU A 176 33.47 -27.20 21.70
CA LEU A 176 32.87 -28.04 20.67
C LEU A 176 33.54 -27.83 19.30
N VAL A 177 33.77 -26.59 18.89
CA VAL A 177 34.52 -26.26 17.65
C VAL A 177 35.93 -26.83 17.71
N ALA A 178 36.64 -26.60 18.82
CA ALA A 178 38.00 -27.11 18.99
C ALA A 178 38.05 -28.64 18.95
N ALA A 179 37.08 -29.33 19.55
CA ALA A 179 36.98 -30.79 19.54
C ALA A 179 36.72 -31.34 18.14
N GLN A 180 35.80 -30.72 17.37
CA GLN A 180 35.50 -31.16 16.01
C GLN A 180 36.67 -30.93 15.04
N LEU A 181 37.31 -29.76 15.10
CA LEU A 181 38.52 -29.48 14.30
C LEU A 181 39.69 -30.38 14.73
N GLY A 182 39.84 -30.64 16.03
CA GLY A 182 40.83 -31.56 16.56
C GLY A 182 40.65 -32.99 16.06
N SER A 183 39.41 -33.49 16.05
CA SER A 183 39.04 -34.80 15.52
C SER A 183 39.38 -34.93 14.03
N ALA A 184 39.01 -33.94 13.21
CA ALA A 184 39.33 -33.92 11.78
C ALA A 184 40.86 -33.90 11.53
N ARG A 185 41.60 -33.07 12.27
CA ARG A 185 43.07 -33.01 12.17
C ARG A 185 43.75 -34.31 12.62
N ALA A 186 43.20 -34.99 13.63
CA ALA A 186 43.71 -36.28 14.09
C ALA A 186 43.50 -37.38 13.04
N ALA A 187 42.34 -37.41 12.38
CA ALA A 187 42.06 -38.32 11.28
C ALA A 187 43.03 -38.11 10.10
N ASP A 188 43.20 -36.85 9.67
CA ASP A 188 44.18 -36.45 8.65
C ASP A 188 45.61 -36.87 9.01
N ALA A 189 46.02 -36.63 10.27
CA ALA A 189 47.35 -36.97 10.75
C ALA A 189 47.60 -38.49 10.73
N GLY A 190 46.58 -39.29 11.05
CA GLY A 190 46.62 -40.75 10.98
C GLY A 190 46.85 -41.25 9.55
N LEU A 191 46.06 -40.78 8.59
CA LEU A 191 46.23 -41.14 7.17
C LEU A 191 47.57 -40.66 6.61
N ALA A 192 48.00 -39.44 6.98
CA ALA A 192 49.30 -38.93 6.58
C ALA A 192 50.46 -39.75 7.16
N ALA A 193 50.33 -40.26 8.39
CA ALA A 193 51.32 -41.15 9.00
C ALA A 193 51.37 -42.51 8.30
N ALA A 194 50.21 -43.11 8.00
CA ALA A 194 50.13 -44.37 7.24
C ALA A 194 50.78 -44.22 5.86
N ARG A 195 50.51 -43.12 5.15
CA ARG A 195 51.15 -42.80 3.87
C ARG A 195 52.67 -42.66 4.00
N ARG A 196 53.16 -41.98 5.04
CA ARG A 196 54.61 -41.85 5.28
C ARG A 196 55.27 -43.21 5.55
N SER A 197 54.61 -44.09 6.29
CA SER A 197 55.09 -45.47 6.52
C SER A 197 55.22 -46.25 5.22
N ALA A 198 54.15 -46.26 4.40
CA ALA A 198 54.16 -46.97 3.11
C ALA A 198 55.25 -46.45 2.15
N LEU A 199 55.50 -45.12 2.14
CA LEU A 199 56.61 -44.53 1.39
C LEU A 199 57.98 -44.95 1.93
N ALA A 200 58.15 -45.06 3.24
CA ALA A 200 59.38 -45.53 3.86
C ALA A 200 59.65 -47.01 3.53
N ASP A 201 58.61 -47.85 3.56
CA ASP A 201 58.70 -49.27 3.18
C ASP A 201 59.07 -49.43 1.70
N ALA A 202 58.46 -48.63 0.81
CA ALA A 202 58.81 -48.60 -0.60
C ALA A 202 60.24 -48.08 -0.86
N ALA A 203 60.71 -47.13 -0.06
CA ALA A 203 62.08 -46.64 -0.11
C ALA A 203 63.08 -47.73 0.31
N GLY A 204 62.83 -48.41 1.44
CA GLY A 204 63.65 -49.52 1.92
C GLY A 204 63.73 -50.68 0.93
N ALA A 205 62.61 -51.07 0.32
CA ALA A 205 62.60 -52.05 -0.76
C ALA A 205 63.40 -51.58 -1.98
N GLY A 206 63.35 -50.28 -2.30
CA GLY A 206 64.18 -49.68 -3.35
C GLY A 206 65.68 -49.73 -3.05
N ASP A 207 66.06 -49.54 -1.79
CA ASP A 207 67.46 -49.64 -1.35
C ASP A 207 67.99 -51.08 -1.45
N GLN A 208 67.16 -52.05 -1.06
CA GLN A 208 67.47 -53.47 -1.23
C GLN A 208 67.65 -53.84 -2.71
N MET A 209 66.77 -53.35 -3.59
CA MET A 209 66.93 -53.52 -5.04
C MET A 209 68.25 -52.95 -5.54
N ARG A 210 68.60 -51.72 -5.13
CA ARG A 210 69.87 -51.07 -5.52
C ARG A 210 71.09 -51.86 -5.08
N ALA A 211 71.07 -52.43 -3.88
CA ALA A 211 72.16 -53.29 -3.38
C ALA A 211 72.30 -54.58 -4.21
N LEU A 212 71.18 -55.23 -4.54
CA LEU A 212 71.16 -56.44 -5.38
C LEU A 212 71.62 -56.15 -6.81
N ASP A 213 71.16 -55.06 -7.41
CA ASP A 213 71.55 -54.62 -8.75
C ASP A 213 73.06 -54.26 -8.81
N ALA A 214 73.64 -53.72 -7.71
CA ALA A 214 75.07 -53.45 -7.62
C ALA A 214 75.93 -54.73 -7.56
N ASN A 215 75.43 -55.82 -6.95
CA ASN A 215 76.11 -57.11 -6.86
C ASN A 215 76.02 -57.95 -8.14
N ARG A 216 74.96 -57.75 -8.93
CA ARG A 216 74.71 -58.46 -10.19
C ARG A 216 75.91 -58.53 -11.15
N PRO A 217 76.60 -57.43 -11.52
CA PRO A 217 77.72 -57.51 -12.48
C PRO A 217 78.91 -58.32 -11.95
N LEU A 218 79.13 -58.35 -10.63
CA LEU A 218 80.19 -59.17 -10.02
C LEU A 218 79.85 -60.65 -10.15
N MET A 219 78.60 -61.02 -9.86
CA MET A 219 78.09 -62.39 -10.00
C MET A 219 78.14 -62.86 -11.46
N GLU A 220 77.75 -62.00 -12.41
CA GLU A 220 77.83 -62.30 -13.85
C GLU A 220 79.27 -62.56 -14.32
N ARG A 221 80.24 -61.76 -13.83
CA ARG A 221 81.67 -62.00 -14.11
C ARG A 221 82.15 -63.32 -13.51
N GLN A 222 81.74 -63.67 -12.28
CA GLN A 222 82.12 -64.93 -11.63
C GLN A 222 81.56 -66.16 -12.38
N VAL A 223 80.28 -66.12 -12.77
CA VAL A 223 79.65 -67.19 -13.57
C VAL A 223 80.42 -67.37 -14.89
N LYS A 224 80.69 -66.29 -15.64
CA LYS A 224 81.41 -66.34 -16.92
C LYS A 224 82.84 -66.87 -16.77
N ALA A 225 83.54 -66.49 -15.70
CA ALA A 225 84.88 -66.97 -15.41
C ALA A 225 84.89 -68.49 -15.14
N ILE A 226 83.95 -68.99 -14.33
CA ILE A 226 83.83 -70.42 -14.03
C ILE A 226 83.36 -71.22 -15.27
N GLU A 227 82.46 -70.68 -16.08
CA GLU A 227 82.07 -71.28 -17.38
C GLU A 227 83.29 -71.45 -18.31
N THR A 228 84.16 -70.42 -18.37
CA THR A 228 85.40 -70.47 -19.18
C THR A 228 86.39 -71.52 -18.65
N LEU A 229 86.55 -71.63 -17.32
CA LEU A 229 87.42 -72.63 -16.70
C LEU A 229 86.90 -74.05 -16.89
N ALA A 230 85.58 -74.25 -16.79
CA ALA A 230 84.94 -75.54 -17.01
C ALA A 230 85.05 -76.00 -18.47
N ALA A 231 84.89 -75.09 -19.44
CA ALA A 231 85.08 -75.38 -20.87
C ALA A 231 86.51 -75.84 -21.21
N ARG A 232 87.50 -75.41 -20.41
CA ARG A 232 88.91 -75.83 -20.53
C ARG A 232 89.25 -77.05 -19.67
N GLY A 233 88.29 -77.64 -18.96
CA GLY A 233 88.47 -78.82 -18.10
C GLY A 233 89.02 -78.53 -16.69
N TYR A 234 89.21 -77.26 -16.31
CA TYR A 234 89.80 -76.86 -15.02
C TYR A 234 88.78 -76.63 -13.89
N ALA A 235 87.48 -76.76 -14.16
CA ALA A 235 86.43 -76.64 -13.15
C ALA A 235 85.31 -77.68 -13.38
N SER A 236 84.71 -78.16 -12.28
CA SER A 236 83.59 -79.11 -12.33
C SER A 236 82.32 -78.44 -12.88
N GLY A 237 81.59 -79.14 -13.76
CA GLY A 237 80.28 -78.70 -14.26
C GLY A 237 79.25 -78.46 -13.16
N LEU A 238 79.35 -79.18 -12.04
CA LEU A 238 78.51 -78.94 -10.85
C LEU A 238 78.72 -77.52 -10.28
N ARG A 239 79.95 -77.02 -10.32
CA ARG A 239 80.29 -75.68 -9.82
C ARG A 239 79.73 -74.57 -10.72
N VAL A 240 79.60 -74.82 -12.02
CA VAL A 240 78.90 -73.90 -12.95
C VAL A 240 77.41 -73.82 -12.58
N LEU A 241 76.76 -74.98 -12.37
CA LEU A 241 75.35 -75.05 -12.01
C LEU A 241 75.05 -74.39 -10.66
N ASP A 242 75.92 -74.56 -9.65
CA ASP A 242 75.78 -73.90 -8.35
C ASP A 242 75.83 -72.36 -8.47
N MET A 243 76.76 -71.82 -9.27
CA MET A 243 76.85 -70.37 -9.50
C MET A 243 75.67 -69.83 -10.32
N GLN A 244 75.19 -70.59 -11.30
CA GLN A 244 73.98 -70.23 -12.05
C GLN A 244 72.74 -70.23 -11.14
N ARG A 245 72.61 -71.21 -10.22
CA ARG A 245 71.55 -71.24 -9.20
C ARG A 245 71.62 -70.04 -8.27
N GLN A 246 72.82 -69.67 -7.80
CA GLN A 246 73.01 -68.48 -6.96
C GLN A 246 72.56 -67.21 -7.70
N ARG A 247 73.00 -67.01 -8.95
CA ARG A 247 72.57 -65.88 -9.79
C ARG A 247 71.05 -65.83 -9.93
N HIS A 248 70.40 -66.97 -10.18
CA HIS A 248 68.94 -67.03 -10.29
C HIS A 248 68.24 -66.69 -8.97
N SER A 249 68.78 -67.12 -7.83
CA SER A 249 68.24 -66.78 -6.51
C SER A 249 68.35 -65.27 -6.20
N GLU A 250 69.44 -64.63 -6.59
CA GLU A 250 69.63 -63.18 -6.46
C GLU A 250 68.62 -62.41 -7.34
N MET A 251 68.40 -62.87 -8.58
CA MET A 251 67.38 -62.29 -9.46
C MET A 251 65.98 -62.42 -8.86
N GLY A 252 65.63 -63.60 -8.33
CA GLY A 252 64.36 -63.80 -7.63
C GLY A 252 64.20 -62.88 -6.42
N SER A 253 65.26 -62.69 -5.63
CA SER A 253 65.26 -61.78 -4.48
C SER A 253 65.03 -60.32 -4.90
N ARG A 254 65.62 -59.92 -6.04
CA ARG A 254 65.45 -58.58 -6.62
C ARG A 254 64.04 -58.35 -7.14
N ASP A 255 63.43 -59.37 -7.75
CA ASP A 255 62.04 -59.29 -8.22
C ASP A 255 61.04 -59.21 -7.05
N VAL A 256 61.28 -59.94 -5.95
CA VAL A 256 60.50 -59.81 -4.70
C VAL A 256 60.62 -58.38 -4.15
N ALA A 257 61.83 -57.81 -4.09
CA ALA A 257 62.03 -56.43 -3.65
C ALA A 257 61.33 -55.42 -4.59
N ALA A 258 61.34 -55.65 -5.91
CA ALA A 258 60.63 -54.83 -6.88
C ALA A 258 59.10 -54.87 -6.70
N GLN A 259 58.55 -56.05 -6.44
CA GLN A 259 57.13 -56.21 -6.12
C GLN A 259 56.78 -55.49 -4.80
N GLN A 260 57.62 -55.63 -3.77
CA GLN A 260 57.42 -54.96 -2.49
C GLN A 260 57.45 -53.43 -2.62
N ARG A 261 58.39 -52.88 -3.39
CA ARG A 261 58.45 -51.45 -3.70
C ARG A 261 57.18 -50.98 -4.40
N THR A 262 56.71 -51.72 -5.39
CA THR A 262 55.51 -51.37 -6.16
C THR A 262 54.28 -51.37 -5.24
N ARG A 263 54.13 -52.39 -4.39
CA ARG A 263 53.05 -52.47 -3.40
C ARG A 263 53.06 -51.28 -2.44
N GLY A 264 54.21 -50.95 -1.85
CA GLY A 264 54.32 -49.82 -0.93
C GLY A 264 53.99 -48.47 -1.60
N LEU A 265 54.37 -48.28 -2.88
CA LEU A 265 54.00 -47.09 -3.64
C LEU A 265 52.49 -47.01 -3.92
N SER A 266 51.86 -48.12 -4.32
CA SER A 266 50.42 -48.19 -4.53
C SER A 266 49.63 -47.94 -3.23
N GLU A 267 50.09 -48.48 -2.11
CA GLU A 267 49.49 -48.22 -0.78
C GLU A 267 49.62 -46.75 -0.38
N ALA A 268 50.80 -46.14 -0.60
CA ALA A 268 51.01 -44.72 -0.36
C ALA A 268 50.13 -43.82 -1.25
N GLN A 269 49.85 -44.23 -2.49
CA GLN A 269 48.90 -43.55 -3.37
C GLN A 269 47.47 -43.67 -2.81
N ARG A 270 47.04 -44.88 -2.44
CA ARG A 270 45.71 -45.11 -1.85
C ARG A 270 45.47 -44.25 -0.59
N PHE A 271 46.44 -44.21 0.33
CA PHE A 271 46.32 -43.35 1.52
C PHE A 271 46.32 -41.86 1.18
N GLY A 272 46.96 -41.46 0.08
CA GLY A 272 46.91 -40.08 -0.42
C GLY A 272 45.53 -39.70 -0.96
N GLU A 273 44.92 -40.59 -1.73
CA GLU A 273 43.54 -40.42 -2.24
C GLU A 273 42.52 -40.41 -1.10
N GLU A 274 42.66 -41.33 -0.14
CA GLU A 274 41.80 -41.44 1.04
C GLU A 274 41.89 -40.18 1.92
N LEU A 275 43.09 -39.60 2.07
CA LEU A 275 43.27 -38.33 2.77
C LEU A 275 42.57 -37.17 2.07
N ASN A 276 42.70 -37.07 0.74
CA ASN A 276 42.00 -36.04 -0.03
C ASN A 276 40.47 -36.21 0.05
N HIS A 277 40.00 -37.46 -0.07
CA HIS A 277 38.58 -37.78 0.04
C HIS A 277 38.04 -37.47 1.43
N SER A 278 38.75 -37.84 2.50
CA SER A 278 38.37 -37.56 3.88
C SER A 278 38.24 -36.05 4.14
N ARG A 279 39.18 -35.24 3.63
CA ARG A 279 39.13 -33.78 3.73
C ARG A 279 37.95 -33.17 3.00
N GLU A 280 37.73 -33.58 1.75
CA GLU A 280 36.63 -33.06 0.95
C GLU A 280 35.28 -33.47 1.56
N GLN A 281 35.17 -34.71 2.02
CA GLN A 281 33.97 -35.19 2.71
C GLN A 281 33.69 -34.38 3.98
N ALA A 282 34.70 -34.15 4.82
CA ALA A 282 34.55 -33.33 6.02
C ALA A 282 34.12 -31.89 5.69
N ARG A 283 34.70 -31.30 4.64
CA ARG A 283 34.34 -29.97 4.14
C ARG A 283 32.91 -29.93 3.62
N GLN A 284 32.51 -30.92 2.82
CA GLN A 284 31.16 -31.03 2.26
C GLN A 284 30.11 -31.17 3.36
N THR A 285 30.36 -32.00 4.37
CA THR A 285 29.47 -32.14 5.54
C THR A 285 29.35 -30.82 6.30
N ALA A 286 30.48 -30.16 6.60
CA ALA A 286 30.47 -28.88 7.31
C ALA A 286 29.74 -27.77 6.54
N LEU A 287 29.90 -27.71 5.21
CA LEU A 287 29.17 -26.77 4.35
C LEU A 287 27.66 -27.08 4.32
N GLY A 288 27.27 -28.36 4.30
CA GLY A 288 25.88 -28.78 4.39
C GLY A 288 25.24 -28.38 5.72
N ASP A 289 25.95 -28.57 6.83
CA ASP A 289 25.48 -28.19 8.16
C ASP A 289 25.41 -26.66 8.32
N LEU A 290 26.33 -25.92 7.72
CA LEU A 290 26.26 -24.45 7.65
C LEU A 290 25.04 -23.98 6.86
N ALA A 291 24.78 -24.57 5.68
CA ALA A 291 23.63 -24.21 4.85
C ALA A 291 22.29 -24.49 5.57
N LYS A 292 22.19 -25.63 6.28
CA LYS A 292 21.03 -25.95 7.13
C LYS A 292 20.85 -24.93 8.25
N ALA A 293 21.91 -24.65 9.01
CA ALA A 293 21.86 -23.66 10.10
C ALA A 293 21.49 -22.25 9.59
N GLN A 294 21.96 -21.86 8.40
CA GLN A 294 21.59 -20.59 7.78
C GLN A 294 20.12 -20.55 7.37
N SER A 295 19.59 -21.63 6.78
CA SER A 295 18.17 -21.77 6.46
C SER A 295 17.30 -21.67 7.72
N ASP A 296 17.68 -22.38 8.78
CA ASP A 296 16.98 -22.35 10.06
C ASP A 296 17.00 -20.94 10.67
N ALA A 297 18.17 -20.28 10.67
CA ALA A 297 18.28 -18.90 11.15
C ALA A 297 17.41 -17.93 10.34
N MET A 298 17.33 -18.08 9.01
CA MET A 298 16.42 -17.27 8.18
C MET A 298 14.96 -17.49 8.56
N GLN A 299 14.55 -18.74 8.80
CA GLN A 299 13.20 -19.05 9.26
C GLN A 299 12.93 -18.44 10.65
N ARG A 300 13.86 -18.57 11.60
CA ARG A 300 13.71 -17.98 12.95
C ARG A 300 13.64 -16.45 12.92
N ARG A 301 14.34 -15.79 11.99
CA ARG A 301 14.20 -14.34 11.78
C ARG A 301 12.80 -13.96 11.32
N GLN A 302 12.20 -14.75 10.43
CA GLN A 302 10.82 -14.52 9.99
C GLN A 302 9.83 -14.76 11.13
N ASP A 303 10.03 -15.80 11.94
CA ASP A 303 9.22 -16.08 13.13
C ASP A 303 9.27 -14.91 14.13
N LEU A 304 10.46 -14.36 14.42
CA LEU A 304 10.62 -13.18 15.27
C LEU A 304 9.98 -11.93 14.65
N ALA A 305 10.13 -11.71 13.35
CA ALA A 305 9.49 -10.59 12.67
C ALA A 305 7.95 -10.66 12.81
N LYS A 306 7.37 -11.85 12.62
CA LYS A 306 5.94 -12.12 12.82
C LYS A 306 5.51 -11.88 14.27
N ALA A 307 6.22 -12.47 15.25
CA ALA A 307 5.90 -12.32 16.67
C ALA A 307 5.99 -10.85 17.12
N SER A 308 7.04 -10.13 16.72
CA SER A 308 7.21 -8.71 17.03
C SER A 308 6.11 -7.83 16.42
N GLN A 309 5.65 -8.17 15.20
CA GLN A 309 4.54 -7.46 14.57
C GLN A 309 3.24 -7.71 15.32
N GLN A 310 3.00 -8.95 15.75
CA GLN A 310 1.83 -9.30 16.54
C GLN A 310 1.83 -8.59 17.91
N SER A 311 2.98 -8.52 18.59
CA SER A 311 3.10 -7.75 19.84
C SER A 311 2.84 -6.26 19.62
N ARG A 312 3.37 -5.65 18.54
CA ARG A 312 3.09 -4.25 18.19
C ARG A 312 1.59 -3.98 17.96
N MET A 313 0.86 -4.93 17.39
CA MET A 313 -0.58 -4.81 17.13
C MET A 313 -1.46 -4.90 18.38
N GLN A 314 -0.89 -5.25 19.56
CA GLN A 314 -1.62 -5.22 20.83
C GLN A 314 -1.89 -3.80 21.32
N ARG A 315 -1.12 -2.82 20.82
CA ARG A 315 -1.37 -1.40 21.04
C ARG A 315 -2.13 -0.84 19.84
N LEU A 316 -3.40 -0.52 20.05
CA LEU A 316 -4.23 0.14 19.05
C LEU A 316 -3.92 1.64 19.09
N VAL A 317 -3.56 2.19 17.93
CA VAL A 317 -3.21 3.61 17.76
C VAL A 317 -4.15 4.29 16.77
N ALA A 318 -4.29 5.61 16.87
CA ALA A 318 -5.07 6.38 15.92
C ALA A 318 -4.44 6.39 14.52
N PRO A 319 -5.18 6.02 13.45
CA PRO A 319 -4.63 6.03 12.09
C PRO A 319 -4.50 7.44 11.50
N VAL A 320 -5.28 8.40 12.01
CA VAL A 320 -5.40 9.79 11.53
C VAL A 320 -5.66 10.72 12.71
N ASP A 321 -5.39 12.01 12.54
CA ASP A 321 -5.82 13.05 13.47
C ASP A 321 -7.34 13.20 13.40
N GLY A 322 -8.02 13.24 14.55
CA GLY A 322 -9.48 13.32 14.58
C GLY A 322 -10.08 13.18 15.96
N THR A 323 -11.40 13.02 16.01
CA THR A 323 -12.15 12.82 17.26
C THR A 323 -12.62 11.37 17.37
N VAL A 324 -12.50 10.77 18.55
CA VAL A 324 -12.98 9.40 18.85
C VAL A 324 -14.50 9.41 19.03
N GLN A 325 -15.19 8.47 18.39
CA GLN A 325 -16.63 8.23 18.55
C GLN A 325 -16.93 6.74 18.61
N GLN A 326 -18.08 6.38 19.19
CA GLN A 326 -18.59 5.02 19.26
C GLN A 326 -17.61 4.04 19.91
N LEU A 327 -17.00 4.45 21.03
CA LEU A 327 -16.17 3.57 21.85
C LEU A 327 -17.03 2.39 22.33
N ALA A 328 -16.72 1.18 21.88
CA ALA A 328 -17.45 -0.03 22.23
C ALA A 328 -16.99 -0.66 23.55
N ILE A 329 -15.78 -0.30 24.02
CA ILE A 329 -15.17 -0.83 25.23
C ILE A 329 -15.13 0.23 26.34
N HIS A 330 -15.69 -0.10 27.49
CA HIS A 330 -15.76 0.82 28.64
C HIS A 330 -15.13 0.23 29.89
N THR A 331 -14.74 -1.04 29.85
CA THR A 331 -14.27 -1.79 31.02
C THR A 331 -12.83 -2.26 30.82
N VAL A 332 -11.95 -1.81 31.71
CA VAL A 332 -10.61 -2.38 31.86
C VAL A 332 -10.76 -3.82 32.39
N GLY A 333 -10.04 -4.76 31.80
CA GLY A 333 -10.18 -6.20 32.06
C GLY A 333 -11.23 -6.91 31.19
N GLY A 334 -11.97 -6.17 30.36
CA GLY A 334 -12.89 -6.78 29.38
C GLY A 334 -12.14 -7.58 28.31
N VAL A 335 -12.79 -8.62 27.77
CA VAL A 335 -12.24 -9.43 26.68
C VAL A 335 -12.72 -8.88 25.34
N VAL A 336 -11.77 -8.73 24.41
CA VAL A 336 -12.03 -8.32 23.03
C VAL A 336 -11.84 -9.51 22.10
N GLU A 337 -12.82 -9.69 21.20
CA GLU A 337 -12.76 -10.68 20.14
C GLU A 337 -11.95 -10.14 18.93
N PRO A 338 -11.29 -11.02 18.15
CA PRO A 338 -10.66 -10.62 16.90
C PRO A 338 -11.66 -9.99 15.91
N VAL A 339 -11.19 -9.03 15.11
CA VAL A 339 -11.94 -8.33 14.04
C VAL A 339 -13.11 -7.47 14.56
N ARG A 340 -13.30 -7.37 15.87
CA ARG A 340 -14.31 -6.51 16.47
C ARG A 340 -13.92 -5.03 16.35
N THR A 341 -14.85 -4.20 15.89
CA THR A 341 -14.72 -2.73 15.92
C THR A 341 -14.79 -2.23 17.35
N LEU A 342 -13.75 -1.50 17.76
CA LEU A 342 -13.63 -0.96 19.11
C LEU A 342 -14.00 0.51 19.19
N MET A 343 -13.73 1.28 18.14
CA MET A 343 -14.11 2.69 18.03
C MET A 343 -14.01 3.18 16.60
N VAL A 344 -14.51 4.39 16.36
CA VAL A 344 -14.46 5.09 15.09
C VAL A 344 -13.71 6.41 15.28
N VAL A 345 -12.67 6.65 14.50
CA VAL A 345 -11.95 7.92 14.49
C VAL A 345 -12.45 8.76 13.32
N VAL A 346 -12.99 9.92 13.65
CA VAL A 346 -13.59 10.87 12.71
C VAL A 346 -12.57 11.98 12.41
N PRO A 347 -12.04 12.10 11.18
CA PRO A 347 -10.99 13.07 10.88
C PRO A 347 -11.44 14.52 11.02
N ASP A 348 -10.58 15.37 11.58
CA ASP A 348 -10.82 16.82 11.69
C ASP A 348 -10.55 17.58 10.38
N GLY A 349 -10.84 16.97 9.23
CA GLY A 349 -10.58 17.52 7.90
C GLY A 349 -11.66 18.47 7.37
N LYS A 350 -11.77 18.52 6.04
CA LYS A 350 -12.86 19.26 5.37
C LYS A 350 -14.19 18.57 5.68
N LEU A 351 -15.28 19.35 5.73
CA LEU A 351 -16.64 18.81 5.82
C LEU A 351 -17.28 18.79 4.44
N THR A 352 -18.05 17.75 4.19
CA THR A 352 -18.92 17.63 3.03
C THR A 352 -20.35 17.38 3.50
N VAL A 353 -21.34 17.88 2.78
CA VAL A 353 -22.74 17.59 3.04
C VAL A 353 -23.18 16.50 2.07
N GLU A 354 -23.84 15.46 2.61
CA GLU A 354 -24.62 14.53 1.81
C GLU A 354 -26.09 14.93 1.91
N ALA A 355 -26.65 15.33 0.76
CA ALA A 355 -28.02 15.81 0.65
C ALA A 355 -28.86 14.90 -0.26
N LYS A 356 -30.09 14.62 0.19
CA LYS A 356 -31.14 13.89 -0.51
C LYS A 356 -31.79 14.81 -1.53
N LEU A 357 -31.52 14.57 -2.80
CA LEU A 357 -32.12 15.30 -3.91
C LEU A 357 -33.31 14.53 -4.46
N LEU A 358 -34.45 15.20 -4.60
CA LEU A 358 -35.65 14.57 -5.17
C LEU A 358 -35.48 14.28 -6.66
N ASN A 359 -36.09 13.20 -7.15
CA ASN A 359 -36.02 12.79 -8.56
C ASN A 359 -36.40 13.91 -9.54
N ARG A 360 -37.39 14.75 -9.20
CA ARG A 360 -37.81 15.90 -10.02
C ARG A 360 -36.71 16.94 -10.26
N ASP A 361 -35.76 17.05 -9.34
CA ASP A 361 -34.69 18.05 -9.38
C ASP A 361 -33.35 17.45 -9.85
N ALA A 362 -33.19 16.12 -9.77
CA ALA A 362 -31.97 15.39 -10.12
C ALA A 362 -31.47 15.65 -11.54
N GLY A 363 -32.36 15.81 -12.52
CA GLY A 363 -31.99 16.09 -13.91
C GLY A 363 -31.36 17.47 -14.15
N PHE A 364 -31.52 18.41 -13.21
CA PHE A 364 -31.03 19.80 -13.36
C PHE A 364 -29.79 20.08 -12.50
N VAL A 365 -29.41 19.14 -11.64
CA VAL A 365 -28.30 19.29 -10.69
C VAL A 365 -27.04 18.63 -11.22
N HIS A 366 -25.95 19.40 -11.28
CA HIS A 366 -24.67 18.96 -11.85
C HIS A 366 -23.49 19.37 -10.96
N ALA A 367 -22.38 18.63 -11.08
CA ALA A 367 -21.14 18.96 -10.38
C ALA A 367 -20.65 20.38 -10.73
N GLY A 368 -20.17 21.11 -9.73
CA GLY A 368 -19.65 22.47 -9.84
C GLY A 368 -20.67 23.58 -9.56
N GLN A 369 -21.97 23.28 -9.48
CA GLN A 369 -23.00 24.28 -9.18
C GLN A 369 -22.82 24.89 -7.78
N PRO A 370 -23.06 26.20 -7.61
CA PRO A 370 -23.03 26.85 -6.31
C PRO A 370 -24.26 26.46 -5.48
N VAL A 371 -24.01 26.17 -4.20
CA VAL A 371 -25.01 25.77 -3.23
C VAL A 371 -24.94 26.70 -2.03
N ALA A 372 -26.10 27.15 -1.56
CA ALA A 372 -26.22 27.81 -0.27
C ALA A 372 -26.66 26.79 0.78
N LEU A 373 -25.80 26.49 1.75
CA LEU A 373 -26.07 25.53 2.82
C LEU A 373 -26.65 26.27 4.03
N LYS A 374 -27.87 25.92 4.41
CA LYS A 374 -28.54 26.40 5.61
C LYS A 374 -28.39 25.35 6.70
N LEU A 375 -27.64 25.67 7.76
CA LEU A 375 -27.43 24.76 8.88
C LEU A 375 -28.58 24.90 9.87
N GLU A 376 -29.21 23.80 10.28
CA GLU A 376 -30.35 23.87 11.20
C GLU A 376 -29.93 24.37 12.60
N ALA A 377 -28.75 23.95 13.06
CA ALA A 377 -28.18 24.39 14.34
C ALA A 377 -27.84 25.91 14.38
N TYR A 378 -27.75 26.57 13.22
CA TYR A 378 -27.42 27.98 13.10
C TYR A 378 -28.44 28.67 12.16
N PRO A 379 -29.54 29.23 12.70
CA PRO A 379 -30.60 29.83 11.90
C PRO A 379 -30.06 30.83 10.86
N PHE A 380 -30.33 30.55 9.58
CA PHE A 380 -29.77 31.29 8.45
C PHE A 380 -30.19 32.77 8.41
N THR A 381 -31.32 33.11 9.04
CA THR A 381 -31.81 34.50 9.17
C THR A 381 -30.87 35.36 9.99
N ARG A 382 -30.14 34.77 10.95
CA ARG A 382 -29.20 35.46 11.83
C ARG A 382 -27.74 35.26 11.42
N PHE A 383 -27.39 34.05 10.98
CA PHE A 383 -25.99 33.65 10.74
C PHE A 383 -25.63 33.49 9.25
N GLY A 384 -26.59 33.73 8.35
CA GLY A 384 -26.39 33.58 6.92
C GLY A 384 -26.34 32.12 6.46
N THR A 385 -25.84 31.91 5.24
CA THR A 385 -25.66 30.57 4.65
C THR A 385 -24.18 30.28 4.46
N VAL A 386 -23.81 29.00 4.52
CA VAL A 386 -22.45 28.57 4.20
C VAL A 386 -22.38 28.28 2.70
N PRO A 387 -21.51 28.97 1.94
CA PRO A 387 -21.34 28.67 0.53
C PRO A 387 -20.69 27.30 0.36
N GLY A 388 -21.14 26.56 -0.64
CA GLY A 388 -20.58 25.28 -1.04
C GLY A 388 -20.74 25.01 -2.53
N ARG A 389 -20.15 23.91 -2.99
CA ARG A 389 -20.21 23.48 -4.39
C ARG A 389 -20.50 22.00 -4.49
N ILE A 390 -21.29 21.61 -5.49
CA ILE A 390 -21.57 20.20 -5.75
C ILE A 390 -20.30 19.52 -6.26
N VAL A 391 -19.89 18.46 -5.58
CA VAL A 391 -18.77 17.60 -5.99
C VAL A 391 -19.28 16.52 -6.93
N SER A 392 -20.36 15.85 -6.55
CA SER A 392 -20.92 14.73 -7.32
C SER A 392 -22.38 14.50 -6.97
N VAL A 393 -23.12 13.92 -7.90
CA VAL A 393 -24.48 13.38 -7.68
C VAL A 393 -24.44 11.89 -8.00
N SER A 394 -25.12 11.06 -7.21
CA SER A 394 -25.25 9.63 -7.48
C SER A 394 -25.90 9.41 -8.85
N ARG A 395 -25.47 8.37 -9.55
CA ARG A 395 -26.07 8.00 -10.85
C ARG A 395 -27.31 7.13 -10.70
N ASP A 396 -27.53 6.63 -9.49
CA ASP A 396 -28.65 5.76 -9.15
C ASP A 396 -29.49 6.38 -8.03
N ALA A 397 -30.79 6.10 -8.09
CA ALA A 397 -31.77 6.59 -7.13
C ALA A 397 -31.88 5.56 -5.98
N VAL A 398 -31.74 6.03 -4.75
CA VAL A 398 -31.97 5.23 -3.55
C VAL A 398 -33.42 5.43 -3.11
N GLN A 399 -34.11 4.33 -2.86
CA GLN A 399 -35.48 4.37 -2.34
C GLN A 399 -35.45 4.46 -0.81
N ASP A 400 -36.14 5.45 -0.24
CA ASP A 400 -36.33 5.53 1.21
C ASP A 400 -37.43 4.54 1.63
N GLU A 401 -37.32 3.90 2.80
CA GLU A 401 -38.27 2.86 3.25
C GLU A 401 -39.73 3.34 3.32
N LYS A 402 -39.94 4.66 3.43
CA LYS A 402 -41.27 5.30 3.54
C LYS A 402 -41.44 6.54 2.66
N GLY A 403 -40.52 6.81 1.74
CA GLY A 403 -40.43 8.08 1.02
C GLY A 403 -40.22 7.96 -0.50
N PRO A 404 -40.28 9.08 -1.24
CA PRO A 404 -39.95 9.10 -2.66
C PRO A 404 -38.46 8.76 -2.88
N SER A 405 -38.14 8.16 -4.03
CA SER A 405 -36.75 7.89 -4.40
C SER A 405 -35.95 9.19 -4.51
N TYR A 406 -34.72 9.16 -4.01
CA TYR A 406 -33.82 10.31 -3.97
C TYR A 406 -32.44 9.97 -4.54
N TYR A 407 -31.74 10.98 -5.04
CA TYR A 407 -30.34 10.89 -5.44
C TYR A 407 -29.46 11.50 -4.35
N MET A 408 -28.27 10.94 -4.17
CA MET A 408 -27.29 11.45 -3.20
C MET A 408 -26.40 12.50 -3.86
N ALA A 409 -26.54 13.76 -3.45
CA ALA A 409 -25.64 14.82 -3.83
C ALA A 409 -24.58 15.03 -2.74
N ARG A 410 -23.30 15.01 -3.11
CA ARG A 410 -22.17 15.35 -2.25
C ARG A 410 -21.75 16.79 -2.52
N ILE A 411 -21.73 17.61 -1.47
CA ILE A 411 -21.50 19.05 -1.56
C ILE A 411 -20.31 19.40 -0.68
N ALA A 412 -19.27 20.01 -1.26
CA ALA A 412 -18.12 20.51 -0.51
C ALA A 412 -18.47 21.86 0.11
N MET A 413 -18.15 22.03 1.40
CA MET A 413 -18.30 23.30 2.10
C MET A 413 -17.05 24.14 1.89
N ASP A 414 -17.20 25.42 1.55
CA ASP A 414 -16.05 26.31 1.33
C ASP A 414 -15.42 26.75 2.66
N GLN A 415 -16.20 26.76 3.75
CA GLN A 415 -15.76 27.18 5.08
C GLN A 415 -16.30 26.24 6.15
N ARG A 416 -15.50 26.02 7.22
CA ARG A 416 -15.85 25.18 8.37
C ARG A 416 -16.20 26.01 9.61
N THR A 417 -16.25 27.33 9.50
CA THR A 417 -16.52 28.22 10.62
C THR A 417 -17.76 29.04 10.35
N VAL A 418 -18.62 29.16 11.35
CA VAL A 418 -19.74 30.10 11.35
C VAL A 418 -19.51 31.10 12.48
N THR A 419 -19.69 32.38 12.18
CA THR A 419 -19.57 33.44 13.18
C THR A 419 -20.88 33.49 13.98
N ALA A 420 -20.87 32.94 15.19
CA ALA A 420 -21.99 33.00 16.12
C ALA A 420 -21.62 33.86 17.33
N ASP A 421 -22.43 34.87 17.64
CA ASP A 421 -22.24 35.76 18.81
C ASP A 421 -20.82 36.35 18.93
N GLY A 422 -20.22 36.75 17.81
CA GLY A 422 -18.88 37.36 17.76
C GLY A 422 -17.71 36.38 17.91
N ARG A 423 -17.97 35.07 18.02
CA ARG A 423 -16.94 34.01 18.05
C ARG A 423 -17.08 33.11 16.81
N GLN A 424 -15.95 32.71 16.24
CA GLN A 424 -15.94 31.70 15.18
C GLN A 424 -16.14 30.32 15.81
N MET A 425 -17.26 29.67 15.49
CA MET A 425 -17.54 28.30 15.90
C MET A 425 -17.18 27.34 14.77
N VAL A 426 -16.40 26.31 15.09
CA VAL A 426 -16.04 25.25 14.15
C VAL A 426 -17.21 24.28 14.01
N LEU A 427 -17.61 24.01 12.77
CA LEU A 427 -18.65 23.05 12.45
C LEU A 427 -18.17 21.63 12.71
N THR A 428 -19.03 20.84 13.34
CA THR A 428 -18.85 19.41 13.60
C THR A 428 -19.62 18.56 12.58
N PRO A 429 -19.15 17.35 12.26
CA PRO A 429 -19.94 16.39 11.49
C PRO A 429 -21.25 16.01 12.21
N GLY A 430 -22.29 15.69 11.45
CA GLY A 430 -23.58 15.24 11.96
C GLY A 430 -24.69 16.31 12.01
N LEU A 431 -24.37 17.58 11.74
CA LEU A 431 -25.36 18.66 11.65
C LEU A 431 -26.32 18.44 10.47
N ALA A 432 -27.61 18.65 10.70
CA ALA A 432 -28.64 18.71 9.66
C ALA A 432 -28.51 19.99 8.84
N VAL A 433 -28.64 19.85 7.52
CA VAL A 433 -28.41 20.92 6.55
C VAL A 433 -29.48 20.88 5.47
N THR A 434 -30.03 22.03 5.14
CA THR A 434 -30.84 22.23 3.93
C THR A 434 -29.98 22.90 2.87
N ALA A 435 -29.75 22.22 1.75
CA ALA A 435 -28.95 22.69 0.64
C ALA A 435 -29.85 23.30 -0.44
N ASP A 436 -29.72 24.61 -0.67
CA ASP A 436 -30.36 25.29 -1.80
C ASP A 436 -29.38 25.35 -2.98
N ILE A 437 -29.64 24.51 -3.96
CA ILE A 437 -28.82 24.35 -5.17
C ILE A 437 -29.37 25.26 -6.25
N ARG A 438 -28.54 26.15 -6.81
CA ARG A 438 -28.96 27.01 -7.92
C ARG A 438 -28.91 26.23 -9.23
N THR A 439 -30.07 25.81 -9.72
CA THR A 439 -30.21 24.97 -10.93
C THR A 439 -30.37 25.76 -12.22
N GLY A 440 -30.84 27.01 -12.15
CA GLY A 440 -31.00 27.86 -13.33
C GLY A 440 -31.46 29.28 -13.03
N ARG A 441 -31.72 30.05 -14.09
CA ARG A 441 -32.31 31.39 -14.04
C ARG A 441 -33.51 31.45 -14.97
N ARG A 442 -34.62 32.00 -14.49
CA ARG A 442 -35.85 32.16 -15.28
C ARG A 442 -36.26 33.62 -15.30
N ARG A 443 -36.81 34.09 -16.43
CA ARG A 443 -37.36 35.44 -16.53
C ARG A 443 -38.67 35.51 -15.76
N LEU A 444 -38.97 36.67 -15.18
CA LEU A 444 -40.24 36.90 -14.46
C LEU A 444 -41.45 36.69 -15.38
N LEU A 445 -41.35 37.11 -16.64
CA LEU A 445 -42.40 36.89 -17.63
C LEU A 445 -42.74 35.40 -17.81
N ASP A 446 -41.72 34.54 -17.90
CA ASP A 446 -41.91 33.09 -18.10
C ASP A 446 -42.54 32.42 -16.88
N TYR A 447 -42.31 32.95 -15.67
CA TYR A 447 -42.94 32.44 -14.45
C TYR A 447 -44.45 32.77 -14.42
N MET A 448 -44.85 33.96 -14.87
CA MET A 448 -46.26 34.36 -14.92
C MET A 448 -47.04 33.67 -16.05
N LEU A 449 -46.39 33.38 -17.18
CA LEU A 449 -47.01 32.74 -18.34
C LEU A 449 -46.98 31.20 -18.30
N ASP A 450 -46.20 30.58 -17.40
CA ASP A 450 -46.07 29.12 -17.29
C ASP A 450 -47.41 28.39 -17.15
N PRO A 451 -48.34 28.82 -16.26
CA PRO A 451 -49.63 28.13 -16.06
C PRO A 451 -50.48 28.15 -17.34
N VAL A 452 -50.53 29.30 -18.03
CA VAL A 452 -51.27 29.46 -19.29
C VAL A 452 -50.66 28.61 -20.40
N SER A 453 -49.33 28.52 -20.45
CA SER A 453 -48.63 27.72 -21.45
C SER A 453 -48.83 26.22 -21.26
N ARG A 454 -48.92 25.73 -20.00
CA ARG A 454 -49.22 24.32 -19.72
C ARG A 454 -50.61 23.95 -20.19
N ASP A 455 -51.62 24.74 -19.82
CA ASP A 455 -53.01 24.47 -20.19
C ASP A 455 -53.22 24.49 -21.72
N VAL A 456 -52.57 25.42 -22.43
CA VAL A 456 -52.62 25.46 -23.90
C VAL A 456 -51.92 24.25 -24.54
N SER A 457 -50.81 23.80 -23.96
CA SER A 457 -50.06 22.64 -24.48
C SER A 457 -50.72 21.28 -24.18
N GLU A 458 -51.45 21.16 -23.05
CA GLU A 458 -52.25 19.98 -22.72
C GLU A 458 -53.58 19.98 -23.49
N ALA A 459 -54.23 21.14 -23.67
CA ALA A 459 -55.46 21.25 -24.46
C ALA A 459 -55.23 21.07 -25.97
N ALA A 460 -54.04 21.41 -26.48
CA ALA A 460 -53.67 21.16 -27.89
C ALA A 460 -53.22 19.71 -28.16
N ARG A 461 -53.18 18.85 -27.13
CA ARG A 461 -52.96 17.41 -27.24
C ARG A 461 -54.16 16.65 -26.68
N GLU A 462 -55.24 16.68 -27.44
CA GLU A 462 -56.31 15.69 -27.29
C GLU A 462 -55.84 14.35 -27.90
N ARG A 463 -56.31 13.24 -27.31
CA ARG A 463 -56.05 11.87 -27.79
C ARG A 463 -56.70 11.59 -29.13
#